data_AF-A0A0R1UDL0-F1
#
_entry.id   AF-A0A0R1UDL0-F1
#
_cell.length_a   1.000
_cell.length_b   1.000
_cell.length_c   1.000
_cell.angle_alpha   90.00
_cell.angle_beta   90.00
_cell.angle_gamma   90.00
#
_symmetry.space_group_name_H-M   'P 1'
#
loop_
_entity.id
_entity.type
_entity.pdbx_description
1 polymer ?
#
loop_
_entity_poly.entity_id
_entity_poly.type
_entity_poly.pdbx_seq_one_letter_code
_entity_poly.pdbx_strand_id
1 'polypeptide(L)' 'MIEVKDNETHIKKLPTLLDWDKLIKKIPVEDVEIDENGHYDSKKHPDFHDWIVNG' A
#
# COMPACT_ATOMS: atom_id res chain seq x y z
N MET A 1 14.10 -12.84 10.56
CA MET A 1 14.77 -13.41 9.36
C MET A 1 16.20 -13.67 9.74
N ILE A 2 16.72 -14.86 9.41
CA ILE A 2 18.12 -15.22 9.65
C ILE A 2 18.79 -15.32 8.30
N GLU A 3 19.90 -14.62 8.14
CA GLU A 3 20.73 -14.64 6.93
C GLU A 3 22.16 -14.98 7.36
N VAL A 4 22.82 -15.90 6.65
CA VAL A 4 24.24 -16.22 6.86
C VAL A 4 25.02 -15.62 5.69
N LYS A 5 25.98 -14.75 5.98
CA LYS A 5 26.88 -14.12 5.01
C LYS A 5 28.29 -14.05 5.58
N ASP A 6 29.30 -14.31 4.76
CA ASP A 6 30.71 -14.16 5.12
C ASP A 6 31.09 -14.82 6.46
N ASN A 7 30.61 -16.04 6.71
CA ASN A 7 30.77 -16.77 7.98
C ASN A 7 30.14 -16.09 9.23
N GLU A 8 29.35 -15.04 9.06
CA GLU A 8 28.60 -14.36 10.10
C GLU A 8 27.11 -14.71 10.03
N THR A 9 26.47 -14.80 11.21
CA THR A 9 25.01 -14.97 11.31
C THR A 9 24.36 -13.62 11.63
N HIS A 10 23.54 -13.14 10.72
CA HIS A 10 22.78 -11.91 10.90
C HIS A 10 21.35 -12.23 11.30
N ILE A 11 20.92 -11.68 12.43
CA ILE A 11 19.54 -11.76 12.91
C ILE A 11 18.88 -10.40 12.67
N LYS A 12 17.92 -10.37 11.74
CA LYS A 12 17.14 -9.16 11.45
C LYS A 12 15.78 -9.24 12.14
N LYS A 13 15.44 -8.17 12.86
CA LYS A 13 14.09 -7.95 13.39
C LYS A 13 13.13 -7.83 12.21
N LEU A 14 12.10 -8.69 12.20
CA LEU A 14 11.01 -8.55 11.24
C LEU A 14 10.10 -7.40 11.69
N PRO A 15 9.58 -6.58 10.75
CA PRO A 15 8.57 -5.61 11.10
C PRO A 15 7.35 -6.33 11.68
N THR A 16 6.85 -5.80 12.80
CA THR A 16 5.60 -6.25 13.41
C THR A 16 4.40 -5.78 12.60
N LEU A 17 3.21 -6.30 12.88
CA LEU A 17 1.97 -5.78 12.29
C LEU A 17 1.80 -4.27 12.50
N LEU A 18 2.21 -3.77 13.67
CA LEU A 18 2.19 -2.34 13.98
C LEU A 18 3.21 -1.55 13.14
N ASP A 19 4.38 -2.13 12.85
CA ASP A 19 5.39 -1.49 11.99
C ASP A 19 4.88 -1.42 10.54
N TRP A 20 4.19 -2.45 10.06
CA TRP A 20 3.52 -2.44 8.77
C TRP A 20 2.38 -1.43 8.69
N ASP A 21 1.51 -1.35 9.71
CA ASP A 21 0.42 -0.36 9.79
C ASP A 21 0.96 1.08 9.69
N LYS A 22 2.05 1.40 10.40
CA LYS A 22 2.71 2.71 10.33
C LYS A 22 3.32 3.02 8.96
N LEU A 23 3.79 2.01 8.23
CA LEU A 23 4.35 2.17 6.89
C LEU A 23 3.24 2.41 5.86
N ILE A 24 2.19 1.60 5.90
CA ILE A 24 1.07 1.67 4.96
C ILE A 24 0.28 2.97 5.12
N LYS A 25 0.09 3.46 6.34
CA LYS A 25 -0.57 4.75 6.62
C LYS A 25 0.08 5.96 5.97
N LYS A 26 1.34 5.87 5.54
CA LYS A 26 2.03 6.95 4.82
C LYS A 26 1.73 6.96 3.33
N ILE A 27 1.17 5.87 2.79
CA ILE A 27 0.77 5.80 1.40
C ILE A 27 -0.56 6.55 1.29
N PRO A 28 -0.66 7.58 0.42
CA PRO A 28 -1.93 8.23 0.18
C PRO A 28 -2.91 7.19 -0.38
N VAL A 29 -3.99 6.96 0.35
CA VAL A 29 -5.10 6.13 -0.11
C VAL A 29 -6.22 7.09 -0.45
N GLU A 30 -6.68 7.01 -1.69
CA GLU A 30 -7.88 7.71 -2.11
C GLU A 30 -9.10 6.86 -1.75
N ASP A 31 -9.93 7.36 -0.84
CA ASP A 31 -11.21 6.74 -0.51
C ASP A 31 -12.25 7.12 -1.58
N VAL A 32 -12.54 6.17 -2.47
CA VAL A 32 -13.50 6.35 -3.58
C VAL A 32 -14.84 5.77 -3.21
N GLU A 33 -15.86 6.62 -3.20
CA GLU A 33 -17.25 6.19 -3.03
C GLU A 33 -17.80 5.68 -4.37
N ILE A 34 -18.18 4.41 -4.41
CA ILE A 34 -18.80 3.77 -5.57
C ILE A 34 -20.28 3.56 -5.25
N ASP A 35 -21.16 4.01 -6.15
CA ASP A 35 -22.61 3.88 -5.97
C ASP A 35 -23.11 2.45 -6.24
N GLU A 36 -24.41 2.21 -5.98
CA GLU A 36 -25.05 0.90 -6.17
C GLU A 36 -25.02 0.40 -7.62
N ASN A 37 -24.80 1.30 -8.59
CA ASN A 37 -24.70 0.98 -10.01
C ASN A 37 -23.24 0.84 -10.48
N GLY A 38 -22.27 0.97 -9.58
CA GLY A 38 -20.84 0.87 -9.88
C GLY A 38 -20.21 2.14 -10.43
N HIS A 39 -20.87 3.29 -10.34
CA HIS A 39 -20.30 4.57 -10.78
C HIS A 39 -19.58 5.29 -9.64
N TYR A 40 -18.55 6.05 -10.03
CA TYR A 40 -17.84 7.01 -9.18
C TYR A 40 -17.65 8.32 -9.95
N ASP A 41 -17.42 9.41 -9.24
CA ASP A 41 -17.12 10.70 -9.87
C ASP A 41 -15.61 10.78 -10.21
N SER A 42 -15.28 10.64 -11.49
CA SER A 42 -13.90 10.72 -11.98
C SER A 42 -13.26 12.10 -11.82
N LYS A 43 -14.06 13.16 -11.64
CA LYS A 43 -13.53 14.50 -11.36
C LYS A 43 -13.20 14.67 -9.88
N LYS A 44 -13.97 14.02 -8.99
CA LYS A 44 -13.67 13.95 -7.56
C LYS A 44 -12.46 13.05 -7.29
N HIS A 45 -12.28 12.02 -8.11
CA HIS A 45 -11.24 11.01 -7.95
C HIS A 45 -10.35 10.84 -9.20
N PRO A 46 -9.54 11.86 -9.56
CA PRO A 46 -8.77 11.86 -10.80
C PRO A 46 -7.62 10.85 -10.79
N ASP A 47 -6.96 10.63 -9.65
CA ASP A 47 -5.83 9.70 -9.54
C ASP A 47 -6.33 8.25 -9.65
N PHE A 48 -7.42 7.91 -8.96
CA PHE A 48 -8.09 6.63 -9.14
C PHE A 48 -8.59 6.42 -10.58
N HIS A 49 -9.13 7.46 -11.22
CA HIS A 49 -9.56 7.38 -12.62
C HIS A 49 -8.39 7.10 -13.56
N ASP A 50 -7.27 7.80 -13.39
CA ASP A 50 -6.05 7.60 -14.18
C ASP A 50 -5.51 6.18 -14.02
N TRP A 51 -5.48 5.65 -12.80
CA TRP A 51 -5.08 4.26 -12.54
C TRP A 51 -5.98 3.24 -13.26
N ILE A 52 -7.30 3.43 -13.24
CA ILE A 52 -8.23 2.51 -13.93
C ILE A 52 -8.03 2.56 -15.46
N VAL A 53 -7.79 3.75 -16.01
CA VAL A 53 -7.74 3.94 -17.48
C VAL A 53 -6.36 3.62 -18.06
N ASN A 54 -5.28 3.93 -17.32
CA ASN A 54 -3.90 3.91 -17.80
C ASN A 54 -2.96 2.97 -17.01
N GLY A 55 -3.46 2.26 -16.00
CA GLY A 55 -2.67 1.41 -15.09
C GLY A 55 -1.99 0.18 -15.71
#